data_AF-A0A0E3WG53-F1
#
_entry.id   AF-A0A0E3WG53-F1
#
_cell.length_a   1.000
_cell.length_b   1.000
_cell.length_c   1.000
_cell.angle_alpha   90.00
_cell.angle_beta   90.00
_cell.angle_gamma   90.00
#
_symmetry.space_group_name_H-M   'P 1'
#
loop_
_entity.id
_entity.type
_entity.pdbx_description
1 polymer ?
#
loop_
_entity_poly.entity_id
_entity_poly.type
_entity_poly.pdbx_seq_one_letter_code
_entity_poly.pdbx_strand_id
1 'polypeptide(L)'
;MPDNMGSRIHHLRLEKGWSLSELADKADVAKSYLSNVERNIQSNPSIQFIEKIADALQVSIHSLLYGEPSDADESSLDGEWFRLVQEAMASGISKREFKEFLDYQKWRLEQKDQ
;
A
#
# COMPACT_ATOMS: atom_id res chain seq x y z
N MET A 1 12.42 -5.72 5.64
CA MET A 1 11.83 -4.55 4.93
C MET A 1 10.90 -5.13 3.87
N PRO A 2 9.73 -4.54 3.60
CA PRO A 2 8.87 -4.98 2.51
C PRO A 2 9.68 -5.07 1.22
N ASP A 3 9.61 -6.21 0.54
CA ASP A 3 10.57 -6.66 -0.50
C ASP A 3 10.59 -5.82 -1.79
N ASN A 4 9.87 -4.69 -1.82
CA ASN A 4 9.57 -3.90 -3.02
C ASN A 4 9.85 -2.39 -2.89
N MET A 5 10.41 -1.90 -1.77
CA MET A 5 10.70 -0.47 -1.60
C MET A 5 11.65 0.09 -2.68
N GLY A 6 12.73 -0.62 -3.02
CA GLY A 6 13.67 -0.18 -4.07
C GLY A 6 13.00 0.01 -5.43
N SER A 7 12.13 -0.94 -5.80
CA SER A 7 11.33 -0.89 -7.03
C SER A 7 10.32 0.27 -7.02
N ARG A 8 9.76 0.62 -5.85
CA ARG A 8 8.86 1.78 -5.72
C ARG A 8 9.57 3.11 -5.84
N ILE A 9 10.73 3.26 -5.22
CA ILE A 9 11.59 4.44 -5.40
C ILE A 9 11.90 4.63 -6.89
N HIS A 10 12.26 3.54 -7.58
CA HIS A 10 12.51 3.55 -9.01
C HIS A 10 11.28 4.01 -9.82
N HIS A 11 10.11 3.46 -9.52
CA HIS A 11 8.86 3.78 -10.18
C HIS A 11 8.48 5.26 -10.00
N LEU A 12 8.41 5.74 -8.75
CA LEU A 12 8.08 7.13 -8.42
C LEU A 12 9.06 8.13 -9.04
N ARG A 13 10.34 7.77 -9.09
CA ARG A 13 11.37 8.59 -9.76
C ARG A 13 11.07 8.74 -11.25
N LEU A 14 10.69 7.65 -11.93
CA LEU A 14 10.37 7.66 -13.35
C LEU A 14 9.05 8.37 -13.65
N GLU A 15 8.04 8.26 -12.78
CA GLU A 15 6.78 9.02 -12.94
C GLU A 15 7.01 10.54 -12.92
N LYS A 16 7.99 11.01 -12.15
CA LYS A 16 8.41 12.41 -12.15
C LYS A 16 9.35 12.78 -13.29
N GLY A 17 9.71 11.82 -14.15
CA GLY A 17 10.65 12.01 -15.26
C GLY A 17 12.09 12.27 -14.80
N TRP A 18 12.46 11.88 -13.58
CA TRP A 18 13.78 12.18 -13.02
C TRP A 18 14.79 11.08 -13.33
N SER A 19 16.00 11.50 -13.69
CA SER A 19 17.18 10.65 -13.70
C SER A 19 17.62 10.31 -12.27
N LEU A 20 18.46 9.28 -12.16
CA LEU A 20 19.02 8.85 -10.88
C LEU A 20 19.88 9.96 -10.22
N SER A 21 20.57 10.78 -11.03
CA SER A 21 21.31 11.95 -10.51
C SER A 21 20.36 12.99 -9.93
N GLU A 22 19.26 13.31 -10.64
CA GLU A 22 18.33 14.35 -10.20
C GLU A 22 17.63 14.00 -8.88
N LEU A 23 17.23 12.74 -8.68
CA LEU A 23 16.69 12.31 -7.39
C LEU A 23 17.77 12.35 -6.29
N ALA A 24 18.99 11.90 -6.59
CA ALA A 24 20.08 11.92 -5.62
C ALA A 24 20.40 13.34 -5.15
N ASP A 25 20.44 14.30 -6.08
CA ASP A 25 20.70 15.70 -5.80
C ASP A 25 19.53 16.33 -5.02
N LYS A 26 18.27 16.04 -5.39
CA LYS A 26 17.08 16.53 -4.68
C LYS A 26 16.94 15.99 -3.26
N ALA A 27 17.32 14.73 -3.05
CA ALA A 27 17.25 14.08 -1.75
C ALA A 27 18.51 14.29 -0.90
N ASP A 28 19.55 14.94 -1.43
CA ASP A 28 20.85 15.09 -0.75
C ASP A 28 21.40 13.72 -0.29
N VAL A 29 21.50 12.78 -1.22
CA VAL A 29 22.02 11.43 -1.00
C VAL A 29 23.04 11.04 -2.07
N ALA A 30 23.92 10.09 -1.75
CA ALA A 30 24.87 9.58 -2.72
C ALA A 30 24.15 8.81 -3.85
N LYS A 31 24.38 9.22 -5.10
CA LYS A 31 23.85 8.56 -6.30
C LYS A 31 24.14 7.05 -6.35
N SER A 32 25.33 6.63 -5.96
CA SER A 32 25.73 5.21 -5.89
C SER A 32 24.89 4.43 -4.89
N TYR A 33 24.57 5.05 -3.74
CA TYR A 33 23.76 4.44 -2.70
C TYR A 33 22.30 4.32 -3.14
N LEU A 34 21.72 5.39 -3.69
CA LEU A 34 20.38 5.36 -4.31
C LEU A 34 20.29 4.25 -5.38
N SER A 35 21.30 4.11 -6.24
CA SER A 35 21.36 3.05 -7.24
C SER A 35 21.39 1.64 -6.65
N ASN A 36 22.08 1.44 -5.53
CA ASN A 36 22.10 0.15 -4.84
C ASN A 36 20.74 -0.15 -4.18
N VAL A 37 20.07 0.87 -3.64
CA VAL A 37 18.73 0.73 -3.06
C VAL A 37 17.70 0.39 -4.13
N GLU A 38 17.66 1.12 -5.26
CA GLU A 38 16.71 0.83 -6.36
C GLU A 38 16.89 -0.57 -6.95
N ARG A 39 18.12 -1.11 -6.94
CA ARG A 39 18.42 -2.47 -7.41
C ARG A 39 18.25 -3.55 -6.34
N ASN A 40 17.73 -3.20 -5.16
CA ASN A 40 17.59 -4.09 -4.00
C ASN A 40 18.90 -4.76 -3.55
N ILE A 41 20.06 -4.17 -3.85
CA ILE A 41 21.38 -4.61 -3.36
C ILE A 41 21.55 -4.17 -1.91
N GLN A 42 21.09 -2.97 -1.58
CA GLN A 42 21.03 -2.47 -0.22
C GLN A 42 19.63 -2.72 0.35
N SER A 43 19.49 -3.75 1.17
CA SER A 43 18.20 -4.21 1.72
C SER A 43 17.77 -3.49 3.01
N ASN A 44 18.67 -2.75 3.66
CA ASN A 44 18.40 -2.05 4.91
C ASN A 44 18.97 -0.62 4.90
N PRO A 45 18.31 0.34 4.21
CA PRO A 45 18.69 1.74 4.31
C PRO A 45 18.33 2.35 5.67
N SER A 46 19.03 3.42 6.06
CA SER A 46 18.73 4.14 7.29
C SER A 46 17.41 4.90 7.19
N ILE A 47 16.77 5.16 8.33
CA ILE A 47 15.54 5.98 8.38
C ILE A 47 15.76 7.37 7.77
N GLN A 48 16.93 7.98 8.00
CA GLN A 48 17.29 9.28 7.44
C GLN A 48 17.33 9.26 5.91
N PHE A 49 17.81 8.17 5.30
CA PHE A 49 17.78 8.02 3.85
C PHE A 49 16.34 7.90 3.35
N ILE A 50 15.52 7.11 4.04
CA ILE A 50 14.10 6.90 3.70
C ILE A 50 13.33 8.23 3.77
N GLU A 51 13.53 9.02 4.84
CA GLU A 51 12.96 10.36 5.01
C GLU A 51 13.35 11.29 3.87
N LYS A 52 14.65 11.41 3.58
CA LYS A 52 15.17 12.23 2.48
C LYS A 52 14.56 11.89 1.12
N ILE A 53 14.42 10.60 0.83
CA ILE A 53 13.82 10.14 -0.43
C ILE A 53 12.31 10.41 -0.47
N ALA A 54 11.60 10.16 0.62
CA ALA A 54 10.18 10.43 0.74
C ALA A 54 9.89 11.93 0.55
N ASP A 55 10.67 12.80 1.19
CA ASP A 55 10.60 14.25 1.05
C ASP A 55 10.89 14.70 -0.38
N ALA A 56 11.96 14.19 -1.01
CA ALA A 56 12.28 14.54 -2.39
C ALA A 56 11.19 14.10 -3.38
N LEU A 57 10.60 12.92 -3.16
CA LEU A 57 9.51 12.40 -3.98
C LEU A 57 8.13 12.99 -3.61
N GLN A 58 8.04 13.75 -2.52
CA GLN A 58 6.79 14.32 -2.00
C GLN A 58 5.72 13.24 -1.73
N VAL A 59 6.14 12.14 -1.12
CA VAL A 59 5.28 11.02 -0.70
C VAL A 59 5.44 10.75 0.78
N SER A 60 4.49 10.07 1.40
CA SER A 60 4.66 9.64 2.79
C SER A 60 5.66 8.48 2.89
N ILE A 61 6.36 8.40 4.02
CA ILE A 61 7.23 7.24 4.34
C ILE A 61 6.43 5.94 4.28
N HIS A 62 5.17 5.97 4.74
CA HIS A 62 4.28 4.82 4.66
C HIS A 62 4.04 4.38 3.21
N SER A 63 3.74 5.31 2.31
CA SER A 63 3.55 5.02 0.87
C SER A 63 4.83 4.47 0.22
N LEU A 64 6.00 5.00 0.61
CA LEU A 64 7.27 4.50 0.12
C LEU A 64 7.56 3.06 0.58
N LEU A 65 7.31 2.78 1.86
CA LEU A 65 7.58 1.48 2.48
C LEU A 65 6.52 0.42 2.17
N TYR A 66 5.24 0.77 2.17
CA TYR A 66 4.13 -0.18 2.08
C TYR A 66 3.29 -0.04 0.80
N GLY A 67 3.46 1.06 0.06
CA GLY A 67 2.67 1.39 -1.12
C GLY A 67 1.52 2.33 -0.76
N GLU A 68 0.98 3.01 -1.76
CA GLU A 68 -0.42 3.44 -1.68
C GLU A 68 -1.28 2.18 -1.60
N PRO A 69 -2.38 2.17 -0.83
CA PRO A 69 -3.37 1.12 -0.95
C PRO A 69 -3.85 1.10 -2.39
N SER A 70 -3.37 0.15 -3.18
CA SER A 70 -3.89 -0.03 -4.52
C SER A 70 -5.30 -0.57 -4.39
N ASP A 71 -6.19 -0.33 -5.35
CA ASP A 71 -7.49 -1.00 -5.38
C ASP A 71 -7.36 -2.55 -5.43
N ALA A 72 -6.14 -3.09 -5.56
CA ALA A 72 -5.80 -4.50 -5.45
C ALA A 72 -5.39 -4.95 -4.03
N ASP A 73 -5.35 -4.05 -3.03
CA ASP A 73 -5.38 -4.45 -1.62
C ASP A 73 -6.82 -4.83 -1.28
N GLU A 74 -7.02 -6.08 -0.85
CA GLU A 74 -8.27 -6.77 -0.45
C GLU A 74 -9.12 -6.08 0.63
N SER A 75 -8.98 -4.77 0.86
CA SER A 75 -9.64 -4.00 1.90
C SER A 75 -10.41 -2.77 1.41
N SER A 76 -10.49 -2.53 0.10
CA SER A 76 -11.51 -1.63 -0.44
C SER A 76 -12.81 -2.42 -0.69
N LEU A 77 -13.94 -1.93 -0.16
CA LEU A 77 -15.23 -2.40 -0.62
C LEU A 77 -15.36 -1.93 -2.07
N ASP A 78 -15.34 -2.84 -3.03
CA ASP A 78 -15.74 -2.52 -4.41
C ASP A 78 -17.10 -1.80 -4.38
N GLY A 79 -17.34 -0.87 -5.29
CA GLY A 79 -18.54 -0.04 -5.31
C GLY A 79 -19.84 -0.84 -5.34
N GLU A 80 -19.80 -2.07 -5.86
CA GLU A 80 -20.91 -3.02 -5.77
C GLU A 80 -21.16 -3.48 -4.32
N TRP A 81 -20.11 -3.88 -3.61
CA TRP A 81 -20.18 -4.24 -2.19
C TRP A 81 -20.68 -3.08 -1.32
N PHE A 82 -20.21 -1.86 -1.59
CA PHE A 82 -20.66 -0.69 -0.85
C PHE A 82 -22.17 -0.43 -1.03
N ARG A 83 -22.70 -0.59 -2.25
CA ARG A 83 -24.14 -0.46 -2.52
C ARG A 83 -24.96 -1.51 -1.79
N LEU A 84 -24.51 -2.77 -1.78
CA LEU A 84 -25.19 -3.85 -1.06
C LEU A 84 -25.23 -3.60 0.46
N VAL A 85 -24.12 -3.09 1.02
CA VAL A 85 -24.08 -2.72 2.45
C VAL A 85 -25.00 -1.54 2.75
N GLN A 86 -25.05 -0.52 1.88
CA GLN A 86 -25.96 0.61 2.04
C GLN A 86 -27.44 0.19 1.93
N GLU A 87 -27.78 -0.68 0.99
CA GLU A 87 -29.14 -1.22 0.84
C GLU A 87 -29.55 -2.05 2.06
N ALA A 88 -28.65 -2.90 2.57
CA ALA A 88 -28.86 -3.63 3.81
C ALA A 88 -29.12 -2.66 4.97
N MET A 89 -28.32 -1.61 5.13
CA MET A 89 -28.54 -0.59 6.16
C MET A 89 -29.89 0.14 6.00
N ALA A 90 -30.32 0.41 4.77
CA ALA A 90 -31.61 1.04 4.47
C ALA A 90 -32.81 0.10 4.69
N SER A 91 -32.61 -1.22 4.68
CA SER A 91 -33.67 -2.22 4.95
C SER A 91 -34.15 -2.24 6.41
N GLY A 92 -33.47 -1.51 7.31
CA GLY A 92 -33.81 -1.45 8.73
C GLY A 92 -33.14 -2.52 9.58
N ILE A 93 -32.20 -3.29 9.03
CA ILE A 93 -31.41 -4.27 9.78
C ILE A 93 -30.54 -3.57 10.83
N SER A 94 -30.51 -4.11 12.05
CA SER A 94 -29.61 -3.64 13.09
C SER A 94 -28.19 -4.21 12.90
N LYS A 95 -27.19 -3.54 13.48
CA LYS A 95 -25.80 -4.03 13.50
C LYS A 95 -25.67 -5.42 14.13
N ARG A 96 -26.55 -5.76 15.08
CA ARG A 96 -26.56 -7.07 15.75
C ARG A 96 -27.03 -8.16 14.80
N GLU A 97 -28.16 -7.96 14.13
CA GLU A 97 -28.71 -8.92 13.15
C GLU A 97 -27.76 -9.09 11.96
N PHE A 98 -27.12 -8.01 11.51
CA PHE A 98 -26.11 -8.09 10.45
C PHE A 98 -24.89 -8.92 10.88
N LYS A 99 -24.45 -8.78 12.14
CA LYS A 99 -23.36 -9.60 12.70
C LYS A 99 -23.75 -11.07 12.81
N GLU A 100 -24.95 -11.36 13.32
CA GLU A 100 -25.48 -12.73 13.43
C GLU A 100 -25.58 -13.40 12.05
N PHE A 101 -25.99 -12.65 11.02
CA PHE A 101 -25.98 -13.12 9.63
C PHE A 101 -24.57 -13.48 9.17
N LEU A 102 -23.58 -12.60 9.35
CA LEU A 102 -22.19 -12.87 8.95
C LEU A 102 -21.60 -14.08 9.67
N ASP A 103 -21.85 -14.21 10.97
CA ASP A 103 -21.38 -15.33 11.78
C ASP A 103 -22.00 -16.66 11.30
N TYR A 104 -23.30 -16.66 10.96
CA TYR A 104 -23.96 -17.82 10.36
C TYR A 104 -23.39 -18.18 8.97
N GLN A 105 -23.12 -17.18 8.12
CA GLN A 105 -22.52 -17.43 6.79
C GLN A 105 -21.12 -18.06 6.91
N LYS A 106 -20.30 -17.57 7.86
CA LYS A 106 -18.96 -18.12 8.12
C LYS A 106 -19.02 -19.58 8.57
N TRP A 107 -19.84 -19.88 9.56
CA TRP A 107 -20.05 -21.25 10.05
C TRP A 107 -20.53 -22.20 8.94
N ARG A 108 -21.42 -21.73 8.05
CA ARG A 108 -21.91 -22.54 6.93
C ARG A 108 -20.82 -22.85 5.90
N LEU A 109 -19.88 -21.94 5.67
CA LEU A 109 -18.77 -22.16 4.75
C LEU A 109 -17.79 -23.20 5.32
N GLU A 110 -17.51 -23.14 6.63
CA GLU A 110 -16.68 -24.13 7.33
C GLU A 110 -17.25 -25.56 7.25
N GLN A 111 -18.58 -25.70 7.17
CA GLN A 111 -19.27 -27.00 7.05
C GLN A 111 -19.36 -27.52 5.61
N LYS A 112 -19.05 -26.70 4.61
CA LYS A 112 -19.04 -27.10 3.18
C LYS A 112 -17.68 -27.64 2.71
N ASP A 113 -16.62 -27.34 3.46
CA ASP A 113 -15.25 -27.81 3.18
C ASP A 113 -14.93 -29.15 3.89
N GLN A 114 -15.97 -29.90 4.31
CA GLN A 114 -15.86 -31.19 5.00
C GLN A 114 -16.62 -32.31 4.29
#